data_AF-A0A8T7FX40-F1
#
_entry.id   AF-A0A8T7FX40-F1
#
_cell.length_a   1.000
_cell.length_b   1.000
_cell.length_c   1.000
_cell.angle_alpha   90.00
_cell.angle_beta   90.00
_cell.angle_gamma   90.00
#
_symmetry.space_group_name_H-M   'P 1'
#
loop_
_entity.id
_entity.type
_entity.pdbx_description
1 polymer ?
#
loop_
_entity_poly.entity_id
_entity_poly.type
_entity_poly.pdbx_seq_one_letter_code
_entity_poly.pdbx_strand_id
1 'polypeptide(L)'
;MRRFRTACCTSRGRIIESGKYPVETNPNPAMMGDMELILTITDGDGKPIEGATVDVSADHTDMTGMGMSGLATEQGEGRYSINANFSMSGNWKITVYVRKDGLDYKEDIEFKVQ
;
A
#
# COMPACT_ATOMS: atom_id res chain seq x y z
N MET A 1 15.31 36.26 23.40
CA MET A 1 14.16 35.60 24.05
C MET A 1 13.09 35.30 22.99
N ARG A 2 12.56 34.05 22.98
CA ARG A 2 11.31 33.55 22.33
C ARG A 2 11.25 33.65 20.78
N ARG A 3 11.63 32.58 20.04
CA ARG A 3 10.79 31.49 19.48
C ARG A 3 9.49 31.95 18.81
N PHE A 4 9.37 31.77 17.49
CA PHE A 4 8.19 31.18 16.82
C PHE A 4 8.63 30.45 15.54
N ARG A 5 8.26 29.17 15.46
CA ARG A 5 8.36 28.33 14.26
C ARG A 5 7.21 28.72 13.34
N THR A 6 7.50 29.10 12.11
CA THR A 6 6.47 29.22 11.07
C THR A 6 6.63 28.06 10.11
N ALA A 7 5.84 27.01 10.35
CA ALA A 7 5.54 26.02 9.33
C ALA A 7 4.70 26.73 8.25
N CYS A 8 5.28 26.92 7.06
CA CYS A 8 4.55 27.42 5.91
C CYS A 8 3.80 26.24 5.27
N CYS A 9 2.56 26.05 5.68
CA CYS A 9 1.58 25.24 4.99
C CYS A 9 1.06 26.05 3.79
N THR A 10 1.47 25.73 2.55
CA THR A 10 0.80 26.20 1.33
C THR A 10 1.15 25.31 0.13
N SER A 11 0.20 24.47 -0.32
CA SER A 11 -0.43 24.61 -1.66
C SER A 11 -0.70 23.29 -2.40
N ARG A 12 -1.97 23.19 -2.85
CA ARG A 12 -2.50 22.44 -4.01
C ARG A 12 -2.73 20.93 -3.87
N GLY A 13 -4.02 20.57 -3.78
CA GLY A 13 -4.51 19.32 -4.35
C GLY A 13 -4.34 19.28 -5.87
N ARG A 14 -4.30 18.04 -6.40
CA ARG A 14 -3.71 17.54 -7.66
C ARG A 14 -2.19 17.41 -7.57
N ILE A 15 -1.59 16.24 -7.74
CA ILE A 15 -1.82 15.17 -8.72
C ILE A 15 -1.48 13.84 -8.03
N ILE A 16 -2.21 12.78 -8.34
CA ILE A 16 -1.78 11.39 -8.14
C ILE A 16 -0.42 11.19 -8.84
N GLU A 17 0.67 11.53 -8.15
CA GLU A 17 2.01 11.10 -8.57
C GLU A 17 2.00 9.58 -8.47
N SER A 18 2.07 8.93 -9.63
CA SER A 18 2.32 7.50 -9.79
C SER A 18 3.35 7.05 -8.73
N GLY A 19 2.90 6.39 -7.67
CA GLY A 19 3.78 5.80 -6.64
C GLY A 19 3.62 6.24 -5.17
N LYS A 20 2.46 6.70 -4.66
CA LYS A 20 2.29 6.93 -3.21
C LYS A 20 0.90 6.64 -2.64
N TYR A 21 0.47 5.39 -2.70
CA TYR A 21 -0.14 4.82 -1.49
C TYR A 21 1.03 4.55 -0.53
N PRO A 22 1.03 4.99 0.74
CA PRO A 22 2.08 4.61 1.65
C PRO A 22 1.95 3.11 1.91
N VAL A 23 2.66 2.34 1.09
CA VAL A 23 2.90 0.92 1.29
C VAL A 23 4.12 0.84 2.19
N GLU A 24 3.88 0.55 3.45
CA GLU A 24 4.91 0.27 4.43
C GLU A 24 5.27 -1.22 4.37
N THR A 25 6.53 -1.51 4.67
CA THR A 25 7.08 -2.85 4.56
C THR A 25 7.91 -3.17 5.80
N ASN A 26 7.88 -4.41 6.26
CA ASN A 26 8.74 -4.87 7.34
C ASN A 26 9.31 -6.25 6.98
N PRO A 27 10.61 -6.37 6.66
CA PRO A 27 11.64 -5.32 6.70
C PRO A 27 11.49 -4.23 5.61
N ASN A 28 12.09 -3.06 5.87
CA ASN A 28 12.23 -1.94 4.91
C ASN A 28 13.72 -1.61 4.72
N PRO A 29 14.29 -1.71 3.50
CA PRO A 29 13.62 -2.00 2.23
C PRO A 29 13.04 -3.42 2.19
N ALA A 30 12.00 -3.60 1.37
CA ALA A 30 11.38 -4.90 1.14
C ALA A 30 12.42 -5.93 0.70
N MET A 31 12.48 -7.07 1.40
CA MET A 31 13.41 -8.16 1.13
C MET A 31 12.64 -9.40 0.68
N MET A 32 13.30 -10.26 -0.09
CA MET A 32 12.76 -11.58 -0.41
C MET A 32 12.44 -12.40 0.85
N GLY A 33 11.44 -13.27 0.75
CA GLY A 33 10.94 -14.10 1.84
C GLY A 33 9.68 -13.53 2.50
N ASP A 34 9.47 -13.90 3.76
CA ASP A 34 8.34 -13.44 4.55
C ASP A 34 8.54 -11.99 4.98
N MET A 35 7.57 -11.15 4.63
CA MET A 35 7.54 -9.76 5.04
C MET A 35 6.11 -9.31 5.31
N GLU A 36 5.98 -8.25 6.10
CA GLU A 36 4.71 -7.59 6.33
C GLU A 36 4.55 -6.45 5.34
N LEU A 37 3.42 -6.43 4.63
CA LEU A 37 2.98 -5.30 3.82
C LEU A 37 1.86 -4.59 4.57
N ILE A 38 1.99 -3.28 4.76
CA ILE A 38 0.99 -2.46 5.42
C ILE A 38 0.52 -1.40 4.42
N LEU A 39 -0.77 -1.46 4.10
CA LEU A 39 -1.44 -0.56 3.16
C LEU A 39 -2.26 0.45 3.96
N THR A 40 -2.13 1.74 3.63
CA THR A 40 -3.05 2.76 4.15
C THR A 40 -4.04 3.15 3.07
N ILE A 41 -5.33 3.01 3.37
CA ILE A 41 -6.42 3.28 2.45
C ILE A 41 -7.19 4.49 2.96
N THR A 42 -7.25 5.52 2.12
CA THR A 42 -7.98 6.76 2.39
C THR A 42 -8.94 7.09 1.26
N ASP A 43 -9.99 7.83 1.57
CA ASP A 43 -10.89 8.41 0.56
C ASP A 43 -10.27 9.62 -0.14
N GLY A 44 -11.03 10.24 -1.06
CA GLY A 44 -10.60 11.44 -1.78
C GLY A 44 -10.45 12.70 -0.91
N ASP A 45 -10.99 12.70 0.31
CA ASP A 45 -10.80 13.75 1.32
C ASP A 45 -9.58 13.47 2.23
N GLY A 46 -8.92 12.32 2.06
CA GLY A 46 -7.83 11.85 2.93
C GLY A 46 -8.29 11.23 4.24
N LYS A 47 -9.58 10.88 4.39
CA LYS A 47 -10.08 10.18 5.58
C LYS A 47 -9.79 8.69 5.47
N PRO A 48 -9.38 8.03 6.56
CA PRO A 48 -9.15 6.59 6.56
C PRO A 48 -10.43 5.82 6.26
N ILE A 49 -10.32 4.80 5.40
CA ILE A 49 -11.41 3.87 5.11
C ILE A 49 -11.24 2.64 5.98
N GLU A 50 -12.12 2.49 6.96
CA GLU A 50 -12.19 1.32 7.86
C GLU A 50 -13.30 0.34 7.43
N GLY A 51 -13.21 -0.91 7.85
CA GLY A 51 -14.19 -1.97 7.56
C GLY A 51 -14.27 -2.37 6.08
N ALA A 52 -13.23 -2.10 5.28
CA ALA A 52 -13.16 -2.56 3.89
C ALA A 52 -12.58 -3.98 3.82
N THR A 53 -13.08 -4.77 2.88
CA THR A 53 -12.41 -6.00 2.47
C THR A 53 -11.28 -5.63 1.51
N VAL A 54 -10.04 -5.90 1.91
CA VAL A 54 -8.85 -5.58 1.13
C VAL A 54 -8.20 -6.88 0.69
N ASP A 55 -8.29 -7.17 -0.61
CA ASP A 55 -7.67 -8.33 -1.25
C ASP A 55 -6.42 -7.86 -1.97
N VAL A 56 -5.29 -8.46 -1.63
CA VAL A 56 -3.98 -8.08 -2.14
C VAL A 56 -3.42 -9.27 -2.89
N SER A 57 -3.12 -9.08 -4.16
CA SER A 57 -2.33 -10.02 -4.95
C SER A 57 -1.01 -9.39 -5.35
N ALA A 58 0.01 -10.21 -5.56
CA ALA A 58 1.27 -9.76 -6.13
C ALA A 58 1.72 -10.76 -7.19
N ASP A 59 2.16 -10.27 -8.33
CA ASP A 59 2.67 -11.08 -9.44
C ASP A 59 4.07 -10.61 -9.82
N HIS A 60 5.00 -11.55 -10.03
CA HIS A 60 6.34 -11.20 -10.49
C HIS A 60 6.26 -10.74 -11.96
N THR A 61 6.74 -9.53 -12.28
CA THR A 61 6.58 -8.98 -13.64
C THR A 61 7.55 -9.61 -14.63
N ASP A 62 8.75 -9.95 -14.18
CA ASP A 62 9.79 -10.51 -15.05
C ASP A 62 9.70 -12.03 -15.22
N MET A 63 8.90 -12.73 -14.40
CA MET A 63 8.74 -14.19 -14.44
C MET A 63 7.30 -14.59 -14.14
N THR A 64 6.59 -15.12 -15.14
CA THR A 64 5.20 -15.55 -15.00
C THR A 64 5.06 -16.81 -14.15
N GLY A 65 3.98 -16.92 -13.37
CA GLY A 65 3.67 -18.12 -12.57
C GLY A 65 4.19 -18.07 -11.14
N MET A 66 4.83 -16.97 -10.73
CA MET A 66 5.10 -16.66 -9.34
C MET A 66 4.22 -15.51 -8.88
N GLY A 67 3.52 -15.73 -7.79
CA GLY A 67 2.62 -14.74 -7.21
C GLY A 67 2.20 -15.12 -5.80
N MET A 68 1.57 -14.17 -5.13
CA MET A 68 0.87 -14.39 -3.88
C MET A 68 -0.50 -13.71 -3.95
N SER A 69 -1.44 -14.18 -3.15
CA SER A 69 -2.70 -13.47 -2.93
C SER A 69 -3.19 -13.74 -1.53
N GLY A 70 -3.93 -12.79 -0.97
CA GLY A 70 -4.54 -12.95 0.34
C GLY A 70 -5.32 -11.73 0.78
N LEU A 71 -6.13 -11.93 1.81
CA LEU A 71 -6.87 -10.85 2.45
C LEU A 71 -5.97 -10.14 3.46
N ALA A 72 -5.93 -8.82 3.38
CA ALA A 72 -5.27 -8.01 4.39
C ALA A 72 -6.18 -7.87 5.64
N THR A 73 -5.54 -7.89 6.80
CA THR A 73 -6.18 -7.73 8.11
C THR A 73 -6.19 -6.27 8.49
N GLU A 74 -7.37 -5.73 8.76
CA GLU A 74 -7.54 -4.37 9.24
C GLU A 74 -6.84 -4.15 10.60
N GLN A 75 -6.06 -3.08 10.68
CA GLN A 75 -5.33 -2.64 11.88
C GLN A 75 -5.95 -1.39 12.52
N GLY A 76 -6.99 -0.82 11.91
CA GLY A 76 -7.58 0.48 12.29
C GLY A 76 -6.88 1.67 11.63
N GLU A 77 -7.48 2.86 11.74
CA GLU A 77 -6.99 4.09 11.11
C GLU A 77 -6.80 3.96 9.59
N GLY A 78 -7.60 3.10 8.95
CA GLY A 78 -7.51 2.80 7.52
C GLY A 78 -6.26 2.02 7.11
N ARG A 79 -5.55 1.39 8.07
CA ARG A 79 -4.38 0.55 7.82
C ARG A 79 -4.80 -0.92 7.70
N TYR A 80 -4.21 -1.62 6.74
CA TYR A 80 -4.45 -3.03 6.46
C TYR A 80 -3.12 -3.75 6.29
N SER A 81 -2.88 -4.79 7.07
CA SER A 81 -1.63 -5.56 7.03
C SER A 81 -1.84 -6.93 6.41
N ILE A 82 -0.86 -7.38 5.63
CA ILE A 82 -0.83 -8.74 5.09
C ILE A 82 0.59 -9.29 5.17
N ASN A 83 0.70 -10.56 5.52
CA ASN A 83 1.96 -11.28 5.40
C ASN A 83 2.13 -11.71 3.93
N ALA A 84 3.11 -11.10 3.28
CA ALA A 84 3.50 -11.42 1.92
C ALA A 84 4.73 -12.32 1.95
N ASN A 85 4.75 -13.32 1.06
CA ASN A 85 5.92 -14.14 0.82
C ASN A 85 6.38 -13.89 -0.62
N PHE A 86 7.48 -13.16 -0.77
CA PHE A 86 8.09 -12.94 -2.08
C PHE A 86 9.18 -13.97 -2.31
N SER A 87 8.90 -14.94 -3.19
CA SER A 87 9.82 -16.07 -3.45
C SER A 87 11.13 -15.65 -4.12
N MET A 88 11.17 -14.46 -4.74
CA MET A 88 12.31 -13.94 -5.48
C MET A 88 12.40 -12.41 -5.37
N SER A 89 13.62 -11.88 -5.41
CA SER A 89 13.85 -10.45 -5.60
C SER A 89 13.61 -10.02 -7.05
N GLY A 90 13.32 -8.74 -7.25
CA GLY A 90 12.99 -8.21 -8.58
C GLY A 90 11.77 -7.30 -8.56
N ASN A 91 11.17 -7.14 -9.73
CA ASN A 91 10.00 -6.31 -9.92
C ASN A 91 8.73 -7.15 -9.78
N TRP A 92 7.84 -6.66 -8.94
CA TRP A 92 6.55 -7.25 -8.64
C TRP A 92 5.47 -6.22 -8.90
N LYS A 93 4.30 -6.69 -9.34
CA LYS A 93 3.11 -5.88 -9.45
C LYS A 93 2.14 -6.31 -8.37
N ILE A 94 1.93 -5.43 -7.39
CA ILE A 94 0.93 -5.64 -6.34
C ILE A 94 -0.39 -5.09 -6.85
N THR A 95 -1.43 -5.90 -6.89
CA THR A 95 -2.80 -5.46 -7.16
C THR A 95 -3.58 -5.46 -5.86
N VAL A 96 -4.16 -4.31 -5.51
CA VAL A 96 -5.00 -4.12 -4.33
C VAL A 96 -6.44 -3.92 -4.77
N TYR A 97 -7.34 -4.78 -4.31
CA TYR A 97 -8.78 -4.65 -4.47
C TYR A 97 -9.41 -4.26 -3.12
N VAL A 98 -10.09 -3.12 -3.10
CA VAL A 98 -10.77 -2.59 -1.93
C VAL A 98 -12.27 -2.65 -2.17
N ARG A 99 -12.98 -3.41 -1.35
CA ARG A 99 -14.43 -3.58 -1.44
C ARG A 99 -15.11 -3.15 -0.14
N LYS A 100 -16.07 -2.22 -0.22
CA LYS A 100 -16.84 -1.74 0.94
C LYS A 100 -18.16 -1.13 0.52
N ASP A 101 -19.30 -1.62 1.01
CA ASP A 101 -20.63 -1.01 0.82
C ASP A 101 -20.94 -0.57 -0.63
N GLY A 102 -20.56 -1.38 -1.61
CA GLY A 102 -20.73 -1.10 -3.05
C GLY A 102 -19.59 -0.31 -3.71
N LEU A 103 -18.60 0.15 -2.94
CA LEU A 103 -17.29 0.53 -3.45
C LEU A 103 -16.57 -0.72 -3.94
N ASP A 104 -16.09 -0.69 -5.18
CA ASP A 104 -15.18 -1.68 -5.75
C ASP A 104 -14.05 -0.89 -6.42
N TYR A 105 -12.91 -0.84 -5.76
CA TYR A 105 -11.74 -0.11 -6.21
C TYR A 105 -10.59 -1.07 -6.44
N LYS A 106 -9.85 -0.88 -7.54
CA LYS A 106 -8.68 -1.67 -7.90
C LYS A 106 -7.52 -0.74 -8.20
N GLU A 107 -6.37 -1.01 -7.59
CA GLU A 107 -5.11 -0.34 -7.89
C GLU A 107 -4.02 -1.35 -8.20
N ASP A 108 -3.22 -1.08 -9.23
CA ASP A 108 -1.97 -1.82 -9.48
C ASP A 108 -0.78 -0.93 -9.05
N ILE A 109 0.10 -1.47 -8.22
CA ILE A 109 1.26 -0.79 -7.63
C ILE A 109 2.53 -1.54 -8.07
N GLU A 110 3.46 -0.82 -8.69
CA GLU A 110 4.80 -1.35 -8.96
C GLU A 110 5.59 -1.43 -7.65
N PHE A 111 6.14 -2.60 -7.37
CA PHE A 111 6.83 -2.90 -6.12
C PHE A 111 8.15 -3.62 -6.40
N LYS A 112 9.22 -3.19 -5.72
CA LYS A 112 10.56 -3.77 -5.91
C LYS A 112 11.01 -4.48 -4.64
N VAL A 113 11.26 -5.77 -4.77
CA VAL A 113 11.82 -6.63 -3.73
C VAL A 113 13.33 -6.72 -3.93
N GLN A 114 14.10 -6.56 -2.86
CA GLN A 114 15.57 -6.65 -2.87
C GLN A 114 16.06 -8.05 -2.47
#